data_AF-A0A158IB74-F1
#
_entry.id   AF-A0A158IB74-F1
#
_cell.length_a   1.000
_cell.length_b   1.000
_cell.length_c   1.000
_cell.angle_alpha   90.00
_cell.angle_beta   90.00
_cell.angle_gamma   90.00
#
_symmetry.space_group_name_H-M   'P 1'
#
loop_
_entity.id
_entity.type
_entity.pdbx_description
1 polymer ?
#
loop_
_entity_poly.entity_id
_entity_poly.type
_entity_poly.pdbx_seq_one_letter_code
_entity_poly.pdbx_strand_id
1 'polypeptide(L)' 'MNRRKARLTDARRLALTDADIAHLRVAIESSMRDDHPALPPAYWRSRLTKLLRDDNLLTTQMKQITELLDRLEAGQ' A
#
# COMPACT_ATOMS: atom_id res chain seq x y z
N MET A 1 -3.37 -10.62 31.69
CA MET A 1 -2.26 -9.84 31.11
C MET A 1 -2.09 -9.97 29.57
N ASN A 2 -2.67 -10.99 28.91
CA ASN A 2 -2.39 -11.30 27.49
C ASN A 2 -3.15 -10.46 26.44
N ARG A 3 -4.38 -9.99 26.73
CA ARG A 3 -5.20 -9.26 25.75
C ARG A 3 -4.64 -7.88 25.37
N ARG A 4 -3.92 -7.22 26.28
CA ARG A 4 -3.36 -5.87 26.03
C ARG A 4 -2.14 -5.92 25.10
N LYS A 5 -1.29 -6.95 25.23
CA LYS A 5 -0.15 -7.17 24.33
C LYS A 5 -0.60 -7.49 22.91
N ALA A 6 -1.59 -8.37 22.75
CA ALA A 6 -2.16 -8.70 21.43
C ALA A 6 -2.69 -7.44 20.71
N ARG A 7 -3.53 -6.64 21.38
CA ARG A 7 -4.06 -5.38 20.82
C ARG A 7 -2.98 -4.36 20.44
N LEU A 8 -1.88 -4.28 21.21
CA LEU A 8 -0.75 -3.41 20.88
C LEU A 8 0.00 -3.90 19.64
N THR A 9 0.15 -5.21 19.49
CA THR A 9 0.71 -5.82 18.27
C THR A 9 -0.16 -5.55 17.05
N ASP A 10 -1.48 -5.63 17.20
CA ASP A 10 -2.43 -5.34 16.12
C ASP A 10 -2.40 -3.86 15.72
N ALA A 11 -2.46 -2.95 16.70
CA ALA A 11 -2.39 -1.51 16.44
C ALA A 11 -1.06 -1.12 15.77
N ARG A 12 0.06 -1.71 16.20
CA ARG A 12 1.36 -1.49 15.56
C ARG A 12 1.38 -2.00 14.13
N ARG A 13 0.82 -3.18 13.88
CA ARG A 13 0.72 -3.75 12.52
C ARG A 13 -0.07 -2.81 11.60
N LEU A 14 -1.22 -2.34 12.06
CA LEU A 14 -2.07 -1.42 11.31
C LEU A 14 -1.31 -0.11 10.97
N ALA A 15 -0.62 0.48 11.95
CA ALA A 15 0.16 1.69 11.73
C ALA A 15 1.33 1.49 10.74
N LEU A 16 1.96 0.30 10.74
CA LEU A 16 2.99 -0.04 9.77
C LEU A 16 2.41 -0.19 8.36
N THR A 17 1.23 -0.78 8.22
CA THR A 17 0.51 -0.85 6.95
C THR A 17 0.15 0.54 6.44
N ASP A 18 -0.37 1.43 7.28
CA ASP A 18 -0.66 2.82 6.90
C ASP A 18 0.60 3.54 6.41
N ALA A 19 1.73 3.34 7.08
CA ALA A 19 3.02 3.91 6.68
C ALA A 19 3.53 3.34 5.35
N ASP A 20 3.41 2.03 5.10
CA ASP A 20 3.79 1.42 3.82
C ASP A 20 2.89 1.94 2.67
N ILE A 21 1.58 2.07 2.89
CA ILE A 21 0.66 2.66 1.90
C ILE A 21 1.04 4.11 1.59
N ALA A 22 1.34 4.92 2.61
CA ALA A 22 1.77 6.31 2.43
C ALA A 22 3.10 6.39 1.65
N HIS A 23 4.06 5.53 1.98
CA HIS A 23 5.33 5.45 1.26
C HIS A 23 5.13 5.03 -0.21
N LEU A 24 4.30 4.01 -0.46
CA LEU A 24 3.99 3.54 -1.81
C LEU A 24 3.34 4.62 -2.66
N ARG A 25 2.43 5.42 -2.09
CA ARG A 25 1.82 6.55 -2.78
C ARG A 25 2.88 7.52 -3.33
N VAL A 26 3.82 7.93 -2.49
CA VAL A 26 4.90 8.85 -2.88
C VAL A 26 5.82 8.21 -3.94
N ALA A 27 6.20 6.95 -3.75
CA ALA A 27 7.08 6.25 -4.68
C ALA A 27 6.42 6.07 -6.06
N ILE A 28 5.14 5.72 -6.11
CA ILE A 28 4.37 5.59 -7.36
C ILE A 28 4.23 6.95 -8.04
N GLU A 29 3.84 7.99 -7.31
CA GLU A 29 3.69 9.34 -7.87
C GLU A 29 5.01 9.88 -8.44
N SER A 30 6.14 9.59 -7.78
CA SER A 30 7.46 9.92 -8.31
C SER A 30 7.78 9.12 -9.57
N SER A 31 7.49 7.82 -9.57
CA SER A 31 7.75 6.92 -10.70
C SER A 31 6.92 7.26 -11.94
N MET A 32 5.68 7.76 -11.78
CA MET A 32 4.82 8.14 -12.89
C MET A 32 5.22 9.46 -13.55
N ARG A 33 6.00 10.31 -12.86
CA ARG A 33 6.50 11.59 -13.38
C ARG A 33 7.87 11.47 -14.05
N ASP A 34 8.52 10.33 -13.88
CA ASP A 34 9.82 10.04 -14.45
C ASP A 34 9.64 9.39 -15.82
N ASP A 35 10.31 9.91 -16.84
CA ASP A 35 10.30 9.32 -18.19
C ASP A 35 11.04 7.97 -18.22
N HIS A 36 11.97 7.75 -17.27
CA HIS A 36 12.78 6.54 -17.17
C HIS A 36 12.77 6.00 -15.73
N PRO A 37 11.59 5.58 -15.22
CA PRO A 37 11.47 5.18 -13.83
C PRO A 37 12.29 3.93 -13.52
N ALA A 38 12.91 3.91 -12.34
CA ALA A 38 13.67 2.76 -11.87
C ALA A 38 12.84 1.46 -11.79
N LEU A 39 11.51 1.58 -11.63
CA LEU A 39 10.57 0.47 -11.55
C LEU A 39 9.39 0.70 -12.50
N PRO A 40 9.01 -0.29 -13.33
CA PRO A 40 7.91 -0.14 -14.28
C PRO A 40 6.54 -0.18 -13.58
N PRO A 41 5.47 0.37 -14.19
CA PRO A 41 4.10 0.30 -13.64
C PRO A 41 3.64 -1.11 -13.24
N ALA A 42 4.03 -2.12 -14.00
CA ALA A 42 3.72 -3.53 -13.71
C ALA A 42 4.28 -4.02 -12.36
N TYR A 43 5.45 -3.51 -11.93
CA TYR A 43 6.02 -3.81 -10.62
C TYR A 43 5.11 -3.28 -9.50
N TRP A 44 4.69 -2.02 -9.61
CA TRP A 44 3.83 -1.38 -8.61
C TRP A 44 2.47 -2.06 -8.51
N ARG A 45 1.85 -2.41 -9.65
CA ARG A 45 0.61 -3.19 -9.71
C ARG A 45 0.75 -4.50 -8.95
N SER A 46 1.80 -5.28 -9.24
CA SER A 46 2.05 -6.55 -8.55
C SER A 46 2.21 -6.37 -7.03
N ARG A 47 2.94 -5.33 -6.60
CA ARG A 47 3.16 -5.04 -5.17
C ARG A 47 1.86 -4.67 -4.46
N LEU A 48 1.02 -3.81 -5.05
CA LEU A 48 -0.26 -3.42 -4.48
C LEU A 48 -1.26 -4.59 -4.45
N THR A 49 -1.30 -5.42 -5.50
CA THR A 49 -2.11 -6.65 -5.50
C THR A 49 -1.67 -7.62 -4.41
N LYS A 50 -0.36 -7.74 -4.15
CA LYS A 50 0.15 -8.55 -3.04
C LYS A 50 -0.28 -7.99 -1.69
N LEU A 51 -0.27 -6.68 -1.51
CA LEU A 51 -0.71 -6.03 -0.27
C LEU A 51 -2.20 -6.25 -0.02
N LEU A 52 -3.05 -6.18 -1.06
CA LEU A 52 -4.49 -6.48 -0.97
C LEU A 52 -4.82 -7.92 -0.55
N ARG A 53 -3.87 -8.85 -0.67
CA ARG A 53 -4.03 -10.24 -0.23
C ARG A 53 -3.71 -10.44 1.26
N ASP A 54 -3.32 -9.40 2.00
CA ASP A 54 -3.16 -9.50 3.45
C ASP A 54 -4.55 -9.51 4.13
N ASP A 55 -4.83 -10.55 4.92
CA ASP A 55 -6.11 -10.76 5.59
C ASP A 55 -6.41 -9.73 6.70
N ASN A 56 -5.45 -8.87 7.07
CA ASN A 56 -5.57 -7.95 8.21
C ASN A 56 -5.75 -6.48 7.81
N LEU A 57 -6.11 -6.20 6.56
CA LEU A 57 -6.35 -4.84 6.11
C LEU A 57 -7.67 -4.28 6.66
N LEU A 58 -7.62 -3.02 7.09
CA LEU A 58 -8.83 -2.25 7.33
C LEU A 58 -9.47 -1.85 5.99
N THR A 59 -10.79 -1.64 5.99
CA THR A 59 -11.52 -1.15 4.82
C THR A 59 -10.92 0.14 4.24
N THR A 60 -10.45 1.05 5.10
CA THR A 60 -9.77 2.28 4.67
C THR A 60 -8.45 1.99 3.95
N GLN A 61 -7.65 1.05 4.47
CA GLN A 61 -6.39 0.64 3.86
C GLN A 61 -6.62 -0.02 2.51
N MET A 62 -7.61 -0.92 2.43
CA MET A 62 -8.02 -1.53 1.16
C MET A 62 -8.40 -0.47 0.14
N LYS A 63 -9.24 0.50 0.53
CA LYS A 63 -9.67 1.60 -0.34
C LYS A 63 -8.47 2.41 -0.84
N GLN A 64 -7.54 2.77 0.04
CA GLN A 64 -6.34 3.50 -0.35
C GLN A 64 -5.47 2.72 -1.34
N ILE A 65 -5.36 1.40 -1.19
CA ILE A 65 -4.60 0.56 -2.11
C ILE A 65 -5.32 0.46 -3.47
N THR A 66 -6.64 0.29 -3.47
CA THR A 66 -7.44 0.30 -4.70
C THR A 66 -7.33 1.63 -5.45
N GLU A 67 -7.39 2.77 -4.74
CA GLU A 67 -7.17 4.09 -5.35
C GLU A 67 -5.78 4.22 -6.01
N LEU A 68 -4.75 3.60 -5.43
CA LEU A 68 -3.41 3.58 -6.03
C LEU A 68 -3.35 2.70 -7.29
N LEU A 69 -4.07 1.56 -7.30
CA LEU A 69 -4.20 0.73 -8.49
C LEU A 69 -4.92 1.49 -9.60
N ASP A 70 -6.06 2.13 -9.31
CA ASP A 70 -6.82 2.91 -10.29
C ASP A 70 -5.98 4.02 -10.92
N ARG A 71 -5.14 4.69 -10.13
CA ARG A 71 -4.21 5.72 -10.63
C ARG A 71 -3.15 5.16 -11.57
N LEU A 72 -2.64 3.96 -11.31
CA LEU A 72 -1.68 3.29 -12.19
C LEU A 72 -2.32 2.93 -13.53
N GLU A 73 -3.59 2.52 -13.55
CA GLU A 73 -4.32 2.24 -14.79
C GLU A 73 -4.66 3.51 -15.57
N ALA A 74 -5.04 4.59 -14.86
CA ALA A 74 -5.43 5.85 -15.49
C ALA A 74 -4.26 6.64 -16.12
N GLY A 75 -3.02 6.31 -15.75
CA GLY A 75 -1.81 6.93 -16.29
C GLY A 75 -1.12 6.14 -17.42
N GLN A 76 -1.71 5.04 -17.89
CA GLN A 76 -1.27 4.31 -19.10
C GLN A 76 -1.99 4.84 -20.34
#